data_AF-A0A7J6CLZ4-F1
#
_entry.id   AF-A0A7J6CLZ4-F1
#
_cell.length_a   1.000
_cell.length_b   1.000
_cell.length_c   1.000
_cell.angle_alpha   90.00
_cell.angle_beta   90.00
_cell.angle_gamma   90.00
#
_symmetry.space_group_name_H-M   'P 1'
#
loop_
_entity.id
_entity.type
_entity.pdbx_description
1 polymer ?
#
loop_
_entity_poly.entity_id
_entity_poly.type
_entity_poly.pdbx_seq_one_letter_code
_entity_poly.pdbx_strand_id
1 'polypeptide(L)'
;MCNVFLIAIIFYDHRLHVPEFMAVANLALVDIILITSLVPGMIKTYIVLDNVVPFKLCLVQMMTSTPPSPHNRSRSEDEDDPVDGMISRTGCAELHYALQECMAEHQDWRKCQTEVQKFKECMTTYQNTRKVQLLKQRTSATQSA
;
A
#
# COMPACT_ATOMS: atom_id res chain seq x y z
N MET A 1 7.97 25.05 -2.49
CA MET A 1 8.61 26.13 -1.69
C MET A 1 9.48 25.58 -0.56
N CYS A 2 9.12 24.47 0.10
CA CYS A 2 9.91 23.91 1.21
C CYS A 2 11.29 23.33 0.81
N ASN A 3 11.45 22.78 -0.41
CA ASN A 3 12.71 22.15 -0.83
C ASN A 3 13.83 23.15 -1.15
N VAL A 4 13.49 24.34 -1.65
CA VAL A 4 14.48 25.42 -1.88
C VAL A 4 14.99 25.96 -0.55
N PHE A 5 14.11 26.05 0.46
CA PHE A 5 14.45 26.47 1.81
C PHE A 5 15.39 25.47 2.51
N LEU A 6 15.18 24.17 2.30
CA LEU A 6 16.08 23.12 2.82
C LEU A 6 17.47 23.18 2.17
N ILE A 7 17.55 23.35 0.85
CA ILE A 7 18.84 23.49 0.14
C ILE A 7 19.58 24.76 0.60
N ALA A 8 18.85 25.87 0.83
CA ALA A 8 19.43 27.13 1.30
C ALA A 8 19.98 27.02 2.74
N ILE A 9 19.29 26.31 3.64
CA ILE A 9 19.76 26.06 5.01
C ILE A 9 21.03 25.20 5.02
N ILE A 10 21.11 24.19 4.14
CA ILE A 10 22.30 23.32 3.99
C ILE A 10 23.51 24.10 3.49
N PHE A 11 23.32 25.09 2.60
CA PHE A 11 24.39 25.93 2.09
C PHE A 11 24.87 27.02 3.06
N TYR A 12 23.98 27.52 3.94
CA TYR A 12 24.29 28.65 4.82
C TYR A 12 25.06 28.23 6.09
N ASP A 13 24.93 26.97 6.53
CA ASP A 13 25.61 26.49 7.73
C ASP A 13 26.97 25.85 7.43
N HIS A 14 28.01 26.67 7.43
CA HIS A 14 29.40 26.25 7.25
C HIS A 14 29.98 25.49 8.47
N ARG A 15 29.15 25.17 9.49
CA ARG A 15 29.55 24.49 10.74
C ARG A 15 28.89 23.11 10.90
N LEU A 16 28.25 22.58 9.86
CA LEU A 16 27.54 21.29 9.91
C LEU A 16 28.12 20.25 8.95
N HIS A 17 29.43 20.25 8.76
CA HIS A 17 30.14 19.20 8.02
C HIS A 17 30.33 17.97 8.93
N VAL A 18 29.21 17.36 9.34
CA VAL A 18 29.17 16.09 10.07
C VAL A 18 28.55 15.03 9.13
N PRO A 19 29.19 13.86 8.94
CA PRO A 19 28.77 12.84 7.96
C PRO A 19 27.32 12.36 8.10
N GLU A 20 26.70 12.57 9.27
CA GLU A 20 25.29 12.28 9.52
C GLU A 20 24.33 13.12 8.66
N PHE A 21 24.64 14.39 8.40
CA PHE A 21 23.77 15.28 7.62
C PHE A 21 23.88 15.04 6.10
N MET A 22 25.00 14.48 5.62
CA MET A 22 25.17 14.10 4.22
C MET A 22 24.27 12.92 3.83
N ALA A 23 24.06 11.98 4.76
CA ALA A 23 23.14 10.86 4.53
C ALA A 23 21.68 11.34 4.46
N VAL A 24 21.29 12.26 5.34
CA VAL A 24 19.94 12.86 5.34
C VAL A 24 19.73 13.72 4.09
N ALA A 25 20.75 14.47 3.65
CA ALA A 25 20.68 15.26 2.41
C ALA A 25 20.58 14.37 1.15
N ASN A 26 21.35 13.29 1.10
CA ASN A 26 21.27 12.32 0.00
C ASN A 26 19.91 11.60 -0.02
N LEU A 27 19.37 11.21 1.14
CA LEU A 27 18.04 10.61 1.26
C LEU A 27 16.95 11.60 0.82
N ALA A 28 17.01 12.85 1.27
CA ALA A 28 16.08 13.90 0.85
C ALA A 28 16.19 14.20 -0.65
N LEU A 29 17.38 14.15 -1.23
CA LEU A 29 17.58 14.30 -2.67
C LEU A 29 16.99 13.13 -3.46
N VAL A 30 17.17 11.90 -2.98
CA VAL A 30 16.55 10.69 -3.54
C VAL A 30 15.02 10.77 -3.46
N ASP A 31 14.46 11.16 -2.31
CA ASP A 31 13.02 11.34 -2.13
C ASP A 31 12.47 12.44 -3.04
N ILE A 32 13.18 13.56 -3.19
CA ILE A 32 12.81 14.64 -4.12
C ILE A 32 12.84 14.15 -5.57
N ILE A 33 13.84 13.35 -5.97
CA ILE A 33 13.93 12.77 -7.32
C ILE A 33 12.81 11.73 -7.54
N LEU A 34 12.49 10.92 -6.53
CA LEU A 34 11.39 9.96 -6.56
C LEU A 34 10.05 10.69 -6.72
N ILE A 35 9.80 11.70 -5.89
CA ILE A 35 8.57 12.50 -5.94
C ILE A 35 8.50 13.28 -7.25
N THR A 36 9.60 13.86 -7.72
CA THR A 36 9.66 14.62 -8.97
C THR A 36 9.60 13.74 -10.22
N SER A 37 9.83 12.43 -10.13
CA SER A 37 9.57 11.48 -11.22
C SER A 37 8.14 10.91 -11.18
N LEU A 38 7.54 10.81 -9.99
CA LEU A 38 6.16 10.36 -9.77
C LEU A 38 5.10 11.44 -10.06
N VAL A 39 5.38 12.70 -9.68
CA VAL A 39 4.45 13.83 -9.77
C VAL A 39 4.19 14.35 -11.20
N PRO A 40 5.15 14.45 -12.12
CA PRO A 40 4.89 14.91 -13.49
C PRO A 40 4.01 13.92 -14.26
N GLY A 41 4.10 12.62 -13.95
CA GLY A 41 3.25 11.59 -14.55
C GLY A 41 1.79 11.75 -14.15
N MET A 42 1.53 12.10 -12.89
CA MET A 42 0.17 12.26 -12.38
C MET A 42 -0.46 13.62 -12.71
N ILE A 43 0.33 14.70 -12.75
CA ILE A 43 -0.17 16.04 -13.14
C ILE A 43 -0.44 16.12 -14.66
N LYS A 44 0.40 15.49 -15.49
CA LYS A 44 0.22 15.52 -16.96
C LYS A 44 -0.98 14.68 -17.43
N THR A 45 -1.23 13.55 -16.78
CA THR A 45 -2.39 12.66 -17.04
C THR A 45 -3.72 13.33 -16.67
N TYR A 46 -3.73 14.24 -15.69
CA TYR A 46 -4.95 14.90 -15.24
C TYR A 46 -5.28 16.20 -16.00
N ILE A 47 -4.29 16.85 -16.61
CA ILE A 47 -4.46 18.14 -17.31
C ILE A 47 -4.56 18.00 -18.84
N VAL A 48 -3.88 17.02 -19.44
CA VAL A 48 -3.87 16.82 -20.89
C VAL A 48 -4.45 15.44 -21.18
N LEU A 49 -5.63 15.42 -21.77
CA LEU A 49 -6.42 14.24 -22.15
C LEU A 49 -5.73 13.37 -23.24
N ASP A 50 -4.47 12.97 -23.04
CA ASP A 50 -3.70 12.16 -23.99
C ASP A 50 -3.24 10.84 -23.34
N ASN A 51 -3.82 9.74 -23.82
CA ASN A 51 -3.63 8.37 -23.33
C ASN A 51 -2.30 7.72 -23.77
N VAL A 52 -1.26 8.50 -24.09
CA VAL A 52 -0.03 7.94 -24.70
C VAL A 52 1.19 8.24 -23.84
N VAL A 53 1.60 7.23 -23.07
CA VAL A 53 2.85 7.24 -22.31
C VAL A 53 4.02 7.04 -23.28
N PRO A 54 5.00 7.96 -23.35
CA PRO A 54 6.14 7.81 -24.26
C PRO A 54 7.06 6.65 -23.83
N PHE A 55 7.58 5.91 -24.81
CA PHE A 55 8.37 4.69 -24.62
C PHE A 55 9.54 4.84 -23.61
N LYS A 56 10.21 6.00 -23.61
CA LYS A 56 11.29 6.33 -22.66
C LYS A 56 10.82 6.33 -21.21
N LEU A 57 9.61 6.82 -20.93
CA LEU A 57 9.04 6.92 -19.59
C LEU A 57 8.53 5.54 -19.11
N CYS A 58 8.00 4.73 -20.02
CA CYS A 58 7.64 3.34 -19.76
C CYS A 58 8.87 2.48 -19.41
N LEU A 59 9.98 2.65 -20.14
CA LEU A 59 11.23 1.95 -19.84
C LEU A 59 11.82 2.36 -18.49
N VAL A 60 11.75 3.65 -18.12
CA VAL A 60 12.23 4.10 -16.80
C VAL A 60 11.32 3.58 -15.69
N GLN A 61 9.99 3.59 -15.87
CA GLN A 61 9.01 2.99 -14.95
C GLN A 61 9.30 1.50 -14.73
N MET A 62 9.63 0.76 -15.78
CA MET A 62 9.95 -0.67 -15.71
C MET A 62 11.27 -0.95 -14.98
N MET A 63 12.20 0.03 -14.98
CA MET A 63 13.48 -0.07 -14.27
C MET A 63 13.39 0.40 -12.80
N THR A 64 12.50 1.33 -12.48
CA THR A 64 12.28 1.84 -11.12
C THR A 64 11.20 1.05 -10.35
N SER A 65 10.28 0.39 -11.06
CA SER A 65 9.54 -0.72 -10.49
C SER A 65 10.55 -1.80 -10.17
N THR A 66 10.77 -2.03 -8.88
CA THR A 66 11.39 -3.27 -8.41
C THR A 66 10.85 -4.42 -9.26
N PRO A 67 11.70 -5.29 -9.84
CA PRO A 67 11.20 -6.42 -10.63
C PRO A 67 10.16 -7.11 -9.75
N PRO A 68 8.92 -7.33 -10.24
CA PRO A 68 8.01 -8.16 -9.48
C PRO A 68 8.81 -9.44 -9.23
N SER A 69 9.02 -9.75 -7.95
CA SER A 69 9.54 -11.04 -7.51
C SER A 69 8.98 -12.08 -8.47
N PRO A 70 9.80 -12.96 -9.08
CA PRO A 70 9.28 -13.92 -10.04
C PRO A 70 8.14 -14.62 -9.33
N HIS A 71 6.91 -14.32 -9.73
CA HIS A 71 5.77 -15.05 -9.25
C HIS A 71 6.00 -16.44 -9.80
N ASN A 72 6.54 -17.27 -8.93
CA ASN A 72 6.78 -18.67 -9.17
C ASN A 72 5.39 -19.24 -9.46
N ARG A 73 5.06 -19.38 -10.74
CA ARG A 73 3.79 -19.98 -11.19
C ARG A 73 3.71 -21.47 -10.86
N SER A 74 4.69 -22.01 -10.14
CA SER A 74 4.66 -23.34 -9.54
C SER A 74 3.79 -23.41 -8.28
N ARG A 75 2.64 -22.73 -8.26
CA ARG A 75 1.61 -23.03 -7.26
C ARG A 75 0.75 -24.13 -7.87
N SER A 76 0.80 -25.32 -7.27
CA SER A 76 -0.14 -26.39 -7.58
C SER A 76 -1.57 -25.85 -7.44
N GLU A 77 -2.46 -26.28 -8.33
CA GLU A 77 -3.90 -25.91 -8.29
C GLU A 77 -4.58 -26.35 -6.97
N ASP A 78 -3.90 -27.17 -6.17
CA ASP A 78 -4.33 -27.68 -4.86
C ASP A 78 -3.78 -26.91 -3.64
N GLU A 79 -2.99 -25.83 -3.83
CA GLU A 79 -2.55 -24.99 -2.70
C GLU A 79 -3.52 -23.81 -2.49
N ASP A 80 -4.42 -23.98 -1.52
CA ASP A 80 -5.32 -22.92 -1.03
C ASP A 80 -4.55 -21.65 -0.68
N ASP A 81 -5.09 -20.50 -1.07
CA ASP A 81 -4.44 -19.23 -0.75
C ASP A 81 -4.41 -19.03 0.77
N PRO A 82 -3.26 -18.69 1.37
CA PRO A 82 -3.19 -18.39 2.80
C PRO A 82 -4.21 -17.32 3.25
N VAL A 83 -4.64 -16.42 2.34
CA VAL A 83 -5.67 -15.42 2.62
C VAL A 83 -7.06 -16.05 2.77
N ASP A 84 -7.41 -17.02 1.94
CA ASP A 84 -8.70 -17.70 2.00
C ASP A 84 -8.82 -18.49 3.29
N GLY A 85 -7.76 -19.21 3.68
CA GLY A 85 -7.71 -19.89 4.97
C GLY A 85 -7.86 -18.96 6.17
N MET A 86 -7.39 -17.71 6.09
CA MET A 86 -7.60 -16.70 7.12
C MET A 86 -9.05 -16.22 7.17
N ILE A 87 -9.66 -16.00 6.01
CA ILE A 87 -11.05 -15.52 5.88
C ILE A 87 -12.05 -16.61 6.30
N SER A 88 -11.79 -17.89 5.99
CA SER A 88 -12.63 -19.01 6.46
C SER A 88 -12.71 -19.08 7.98
N ARG A 89 -11.62 -18.76 8.69
CA ARG A 89 -11.59 -18.75 10.16
C ARG A 89 -12.37 -17.59 10.79
N THR A 90 -12.70 -16.54 10.02
CA THR A 90 -13.43 -15.38 10.55
C THR A 90 -14.95 -15.57 10.46
N GLY A 91 -15.42 -16.54 9.68
CA GLY A 91 -16.84 -16.73 9.36
C GLY A 91 -17.35 -15.77 8.28
N CYS A 92 -16.48 -14.96 7.67
CA CYS A 92 -16.85 -13.99 6.62
C CYS A 92 -16.62 -14.53 5.19
N ALA A 93 -16.37 -15.83 5.03
CA ALA A 93 -16.01 -16.45 3.75
C ALA A 93 -17.10 -16.31 2.67
N GLU A 94 -18.37 -16.55 3.01
CA GLU A 94 -19.48 -16.40 2.06
C GLU A 94 -19.55 -14.99 1.46
N LEU A 95 -19.33 -13.96 2.28
CA LEU A 95 -19.33 -12.56 1.83
C LEU A 95 -18.11 -12.24 0.98
N HIS A 96 -16.97 -12.90 1.25
CA HIS A 96 -15.78 -12.78 0.43
C HIS A 96 -15.99 -13.38 -0.96
N TYR A 97 -16.59 -14.57 -1.05
CA TYR A 97 -16.88 -15.23 -2.32
C TYR A 97 -17.91 -14.43 -3.14
N ALA A 98 -18.97 -13.92 -2.51
CA ALA A 98 -19.95 -13.06 -3.17
C ALA A 98 -19.31 -11.78 -3.73
N LEU A 99 -18.35 -11.20 -3.01
CA LEU A 99 -17.59 -10.05 -3.49
C LEU A 99 -16.70 -10.42 -4.69
N GLN A 100 -15.99 -11.55 -4.63
CA GLN A 100 -15.16 -12.03 -5.73
C GLN A 100 -15.99 -12.30 -6.99
N GLU A 101 -17.17 -12.90 -6.83
CA GLU A 101 -18.10 -13.18 -7.94
C GLU A 101 -18.58 -11.89 -8.62
N CYS A 102 -19.00 -10.88 -7.83
CA CYS A 102 -19.37 -9.58 -8.37
C CYS A 102 -18.21 -8.90 -9.13
N MET A 103 -17.00 -8.97 -8.58
CA MET A 103 -15.81 -8.39 -9.23
C MET A 103 -15.43 -9.15 -10.50
N ALA A 104 -15.63 -10.47 -10.53
CA ALA A 104 -15.40 -11.30 -11.70
C ALA A 104 -16.40 -10.98 -12.83
N GLU A 105 -17.66 -10.76 -12.48
CA GLU A 105 -18.70 -10.41 -13.46
C GLU A 105 -18.54 -8.99 -14.01
N HIS A 106 -18.30 -8.01 -13.14
CA HIS A 106 -18.36 -6.61 -13.54
C HIS A 106 -17.01 -6.00 -13.90
N GLN A 107 -15.90 -6.56 -13.41
CA GLN A 107 -14.53 -6.01 -13.52
C GLN A 107 -14.38 -4.54 -13.07
N ASP A 108 -15.40 -3.97 -12.43
CA ASP A 108 -15.42 -2.62 -11.84
C ASP A 108 -15.96 -2.72 -10.42
N TRP A 109 -15.05 -2.59 -9.44
CA TRP A 109 -15.36 -2.71 -8.02
C TRP A 109 -16.40 -1.69 -7.54
N ARG A 110 -16.57 -0.55 -8.23
CA ARG A 110 -17.55 0.49 -7.87
C ARG A 110 -18.99 -0.02 -8.00
N LYS A 111 -19.22 -1.01 -8.87
CA LYS A 111 -20.54 -1.68 -9.00
C LYS A 111 -20.78 -2.69 -7.88
N CYS A 112 -19.73 -3.14 -7.20
CA CYS A 112 -19.77 -4.13 -6.12
C CYS A 112 -19.81 -3.52 -4.72
N GLN A 113 -20.12 -2.23 -4.59
CA GLN A 113 -20.09 -1.49 -3.33
C GLN A 113 -20.89 -2.17 -2.21
N THR A 114 -22.03 -2.79 -2.55
CA THR A 114 -22.87 -3.52 -1.60
C THR A 114 -22.14 -4.71 -0.99
N GLU A 115 -21.51 -5.55 -1.82
CA GLU A 115 -20.78 -6.73 -1.35
C GLU A 115 -19.49 -6.34 -0.60
N VAL A 116 -18.80 -5.29 -1.06
CA VAL A 116 -17.65 -4.70 -0.34
C VAL A 116 -18.06 -4.27 1.06
N GLN A 117 -19.20 -3.60 1.20
CA GLN A 117 -19.66 -3.08 2.48
C GLN A 117 -20.05 -4.21 3.44
N LYS A 118 -20.78 -5.24 2.97
CA LYS A 118 -21.11 -6.42 3.79
C LYS A 118 -19.86 -7.12 4.30
N PHE A 119 -18.90 -7.38 3.41
CA PHE A 119 -17.65 -8.03 3.80
C PHE A 119 -16.85 -7.19 4.82
N LYS A 120 -16.78 -5.87 4.60
CA LYS A 120 -16.14 -4.92 5.53
C LYS A 120 -16.78 -4.95 6.92
N GLU A 121 -18.11 -4.96 7.00
CA GLU A 121 -18.85 -4.98 8.28
C GLU A 121 -18.60 -6.28 9.05
N CYS A 122 -18.65 -7.42 8.36
CA CYS A 122 -18.33 -8.72 8.96
C CYS A 122 -16.90 -8.74 9.53
N MET A 123 -15.92 -8.33 8.72
CA MET A 123 -14.52 -8.35 9.12
C MET A 123 -14.23 -7.38 10.28
N THR A 124 -14.86 -6.20 10.27
CA THR A 124 -14.74 -5.22 11.36
C THR A 124 -15.29 -5.79 12.67
N THR A 125 -16.44 -6.47 12.61
CA THR A 125 -17.07 -7.10 13.78
C THR A 125 -16.19 -8.19 14.37
N TYR A 126 -15.59 -9.03 13.52
CA TYR A 126 -14.63 -10.04 13.94
C TYR A 126 -13.41 -9.42 14.63
N GLN A 127 -12.78 -8.41 14.01
CA GLN A 127 -11.61 -7.73 14.57
C GLN A 127 -11.90 -7.09 15.93
N ASN A 128 -13.05 -6.45 16.08
CA ASN A 128 -13.49 -5.84 17.33
C ASN A 128 -13.72 -6.89 18.42
N THR A 129 -14.39 -8.00 18.09
CA THR A 129 -14.63 -9.11 19.03
C THR A 129 -13.32 -9.71 19.51
N ARG A 130 -12.37 -9.95 18.59
CA ARG A 130 -11.02 -10.43 18.91
C ARG A 130 -10.28 -9.47 19.84
N LYS A 131 -10.38 -8.17 19.59
CA LYS A 131 -9.77 -7.13 20.45
C LYS A 131 -10.37 -7.14 21.86
N VAL A 132 -11.70 -7.23 22.00
CA VAL A 132 -12.37 -7.30 23.31
C VAL A 132 -11.95 -8.56 24.08
N GLN A 133 -11.85 -9.71 23.40
CA GLN A 133 -11.38 -10.96 24.02
C GLN A 133 -9.94 -10.82 24.53
N LEU A 134 -9.03 -10.28 23.73
CA LEU A 134 -7.65 -10.02 24.14
C LEU A 134 -7.56 -9.05 25.32
N LEU A 135 -8.41 -8.01 25.35
CA LEU A 135 -8.48 -7.08 26.48
C LEU A 135 -8.99 -7.77 27.75
N LYS A 136 -10.02 -8.62 27.67
CA LYS A 136 -10.53 -9.42 28.80
C LYS A 136 -9.49 -10.40 29.35
N GLN A 137 -8.70 -11.01 28.46
CA GLN A 137 -7.57 -11.88 28.84
C GLN A 137 -6.47 -11.09 29.56
N ARG A 138 -6.14 -9.90 29.06
CA ARG A 138 -5.16 -9.02 29.72
C ARG A 138 -5.64 -8.58 31.10
N THR A 139 -6.90 -8.20 31.26
CA THR A 139 -7.45 -7.78 32.57
C THR A 139 -7.53 -8.92 33.58
N SER A 140 -7.83 -10.16 33.14
CA SER A 140 -7.83 -11.33 34.03
C SER A 140 -6.43 -11.77 34.43
N ALA A 141 -5.44 -11.62 33.54
CA ALA A 141 -4.03 -11.82 33.88
C ALA A 141 -3.51 -10.77 34.88
N THR A 142 -3.95 -9.50 34.78
CA THR A 142 -3.55 -8.43 35.73
C THR A 142 -4.25 -8.52 37.08
N GLN A 143 -5.42 -9.18 37.19
CA GLN A 143 -6.09 -9.43 38.48
C GLN A 143 -5.55 -10.64 39.24
N SER A 144 -4.66 -11.42 38.61
CA SER A 144 -4.06 -12.64 39.16
C SER A 144 -2.58 -12.48 39.53
N ALA A 145 -2.05 -11.25 39.52
CA ALA A 145 -0.69 -10.87 39.90
C ALA A 145 -0.74 -9.78 40.98
#